data_AF-A0A1X0DUT4-F1
#
_entry.id   AF-A0A1X0DUT4-F1
#
_cell.length_a   1.000
_cell.length_b   1.000
_cell.length_c   1.000
_cell.angle_alpha   90.00
_cell.angle_beta   90.00
_cell.angle_gamma   90.00
#
_symmetry.space_group_name_H-M   'P 1'
#
loop_
_entity.id
_entity.type
_entity.pdbx_description
1 polymer ?
#
loop_
_entity_poly.entity_id
_entity_poly.type
_entity_poly.pdbx_seq_one_letter_code
_entity_poly.pdbx_strand_id
1 'polypeptide(L)' 'MQEIHPSQIRVGDVIGAPPPTDLRYTVKLISGPQTSPQRWTFFGSDAEGLQHTSTFKEGDLVRRYVKAS' A
#
# COMPACT_ATOMS: atom_id res chain seq x y z
N MET A 1 11.39 -8.02 -2.33
CA MET A 1 10.10 -7.70 -1.69
C MET A 1 10.34 -7.71 -0.18
N GLN A 2 9.78 -6.74 0.56
CA GLN A 2 9.89 -6.65 2.01
C GLN A 2 8.49 -6.48 2.61
N GLU A 3 8.19 -7.19 3.69
CA GLU A 3 7.00 -6.93 4.50
C GLU A 3 7.31 -5.81 5.49
N ILE A 4 6.51 -4.74 5.44
CA ILE A 4 6.70 -3.55 6.26
C ILE A 4 5.38 -3.10 6.88
N HIS A 5 5.48 -2.31 7.95
CA HIS A 5 4.33 -1.71 8.58
C HIS A 5 3.73 -0.60 7.67
N PRO A 6 2.39 -0.43 7.60
CA PRO A 6 1.74 0.59 6.77
C PRO A 6 2.30 2.01 6.97
N SER A 7 2.72 2.37 8.19
CA SER A 7 3.32 3.70 8.47
C SER A 7 4.63 3.97 7.73
N GLN A 8 5.29 2.94 7.21
CA GLN A 8 6.56 3.04 6.49
C GLN A 8 6.38 3.23 4.98
N ILE A 9 5.16 3.12 4.48
CA ILE A 9 4.83 3.29 3.05
C ILE A 9 4.92 4.78 2.66
N ARG A 10 5.39 5.05 1.45
CA ARG A 10 5.53 6.39 0.87
C ARG A 10 4.88 6.48 -0.50
N VAL A 11 4.55 7.70 -0.94
CA VAL A 11 4.13 7.95 -2.33
C VAL A 11 5.26 7.54 -3.27
N GLY A 12 4.93 6.81 -4.33
CA GLY A 12 5.87 6.21 -5.26
C GLY A 12 6.27 4.77 -4.94
N ASP A 13 5.99 4.26 -3.73
CA ASP A 13 6.21 2.85 -3.41
C ASP A 13 5.29 1.97 -4.25
N VAL A 14 5.82 0.85 -4.74
CA VAL A 14 5.00 -0.23 -5.30
C VAL A 14 4.65 -1.20 -4.18
N ILE A 15 3.36 -1.35 -3.92
CA ILE A 15 2.87 -2.16 -2.80
C ILE A 15 1.93 -3.25 -3.32
N GLY A 16 1.85 -4.35 -2.59
CA GLY A 16 0.90 -5.42 -2.85
C GLY A 16 0.00 -5.67 -1.65
N ALA A 17 -1.30 -5.86 -1.92
CA ALA A 17 -2.20 -6.43 -0.93
C ALA A 17 -1.86 -7.92 -0.73
N PRO A 18 -1.96 -8.46 0.50
CA PRO A 18 -1.83 -9.89 0.72
C PRO A 18 -2.90 -10.67 -0.07
N PRO A 19 -2.70 -11.99 -0.31
CA PRO A 19 -3.62 -12.83 -1.07
C PRO A 19 -5.07 -12.69 -0.60
N PRO A 20 -6.08 -12.78 -1.51
CA PRO A 20 -6.01 -13.48 -2.81
C PRO A 20 -5.76 -12.60 -4.04
N THR A 21 -5.67 -11.28 -3.93
CA THR A 21 -5.64 -10.42 -5.12
C THR A 21 -4.24 -10.27 -5.73
N ASP A 22 -3.17 -10.53 -4.98
CA ASP A 22 -1.75 -10.39 -5.37
C ASP A 22 -1.44 -9.09 -6.14
N LEU A 23 -2.29 -8.07 -5.92
CA LEU A 23 -2.41 -6.94 -6.80
C LEU A 23 -1.36 -5.91 -6.43
N ARG A 24 -0.53 -5.53 -7.40
CA ARG A 24 0.55 -4.57 -7.23
C ARG A 24 0.16 -3.24 -7.82
N TYR A 25 0.30 -2.17 -7.04
CA TYR A 25 0.06 -0.82 -7.54
C TYR A 25 1.06 0.17 -6.96
N THR A 26 1.30 1.24 -7.70
CA THR A 26 2.13 2.36 -7.25
C THR A 26 1.29 3.31 -6.42
N VAL A 27 1.70 3.58 -5.18
CA VAL A 27 1.03 4.50 -4.28
C VAL A 27 1.14 5.92 -4.82
N LYS A 28 0.00 6.58 -5.05
CA LYS A 28 -0.09 7.97 -5.50
C LYS A 28 -0.52 8.91 -4.39
N LEU A 29 -1.32 8.42 -3.43
CA LEU A 29 -1.83 9.20 -2.32
C LEU A 29 -1.92 8.31 -1.07
N ILE A 30 -1.64 8.92 0.08
CA ILE A 30 -1.79 8.30 1.39
C ILE A 30 -2.72 9.20 2.19
N SER A 31 -3.86 8.67 2.64
CA SER A 31 -4.64 9.40 3.64
C SER A 31 -3.91 9.31 4.99
N GLY A 32 -3.74 10.43 5.67
CA GLY A 32 -3.16 10.46 7.01
C GLY A 32 -3.92 9.55 7.99
N PRO A 33 -3.26 9.06 9.06
CA PRO A 33 -3.89 8.17 10.01
C PRO A 33 -5.12 8.85 10.63
N GLN A 34 -6.30 8.27 10.45
CA GLN A 34 -7.46 8.66 11.25
C GLN A 34 -7.16 8.29 12.70
N THR A 35 -7.32 9.25 13.61
CA THR A 35 -7.03 9.06 15.04
C THR A 35 -8.04 8.09 15.64
N SER A 36 -7.61 6.83 15.75
CA SER A 36 -8.26 5.70 16.42
C SER A 36 -9.53 5.12 15.75
N PRO A 37 -9.49 3.86 15.27
CA PRO A 37 -8.33 2.98 15.18
C PRO A 37 -7.36 3.48 14.09
N GLN A 38 -6.05 3.38 14.35
CA GLN A 38 -5.04 3.85 13.43
C GLN A 38 -5.09 3.04 12.13
N ARG A 39 -5.48 3.74 11.04
CA ARG A 39 -5.67 3.16 9.71
C ARG A 39 -4.97 3.99 8.67
N TRP A 40 -4.39 3.31 7.68
CA TRP A 40 -3.80 3.92 6.51
C TRP A 40 -4.59 3.50 5.29
N THR A 41 -5.08 4.48 4.52
CA THR A 41 -5.66 4.23 3.21
C THR A 41 -4.66 4.67 2.15
N PHE A 42 -4.30 3.74 1.29
CA PHE A 42 -3.44 3.97 0.13
C PHE A 42 -4.28 3.97 -1.13
N PHE A 43 -4.03 4.97 -1.97
CA PHE A 43 -4.61 5.07 -3.30
C PHE A 43 -3.48 5.00 -4.30
N GLY A 44 -3.66 4.23 -5.36
CA GLY A 44 -2.64 4.07 -6.38
C GLY A 44 -3.18 3.61 -7.71
N SER A 45 -2.28 3.35 -8.65
CA SER A 45 -2.65 2.68 -9.90
C SER A 45 -1.69 1.55 -10.21
N ASP A 46 -2.21 0.49 -10.81
CA ASP A 46 -1.40 -0.61 -11.33
C ASP A 46 -0.74 -0.24 -12.66
N ALA A 47 -0.12 -1.22 -13.31
CA ALA A 47 0.57 -1.07 -14.59
C ALA A 47 -0.38 -0.78 -15.77
N GLU A 48 -1.66 -1.15 -15.66
CA GLU A 48 -2.68 -0.87 -16.68
C GLU A 48 -3.34 0.50 -16.46
N GLY A 49 -2.97 1.20 -15.40
CA GLY A 49 -3.51 2.50 -15.03
C GLY A 49 -4.83 2.43 -14.26
N LEU A 50 -5.29 1.23 -13.89
CA LEU A 50 -6.49 1.05 -13.08
C LEU A 50 -6.23 1.54 -11.66
N GLN A 51 -7.19 2.25 -11.10
CA GLN A 51 -7.09 2.82 -9.76
C GLN A 51 -7.43 1.78 -8.69
N HIS A 52 -6.61 1.75 -7.64
CA HIS A 52 -6.76 0.84 -6.51
C HIS A 52 -6.80 1.62 -5.22
N THR A 53 -7.58 1.09 -4.27
CA THR A 53 -7.67 1.59 -2.90
C THR A 53 -7.49 0.42 -1.95
N SER A 54 -6.63 0.56 -0.95
CA SER A 54 -6.51 -0.43 0.13
C SER A 54 -6.37 0.25 1.48
N THR A 55 -6.99 -0.35 2.49
CA THR A 55 -6.98 0.16 3.86
C THR A 55 -6.35 -0.87 4.77
N PHE A 56 -5.37 -0.44 5.55
CA PHE A 56 -4.63 -1.27 6.50
C PHE A 56 -4.75 -0.71 7.91
N LYS A 57 -4.73 -1.59 8.90
CA LYS A 57 -4.75 -1.29 10.33
C LYS A 57 -3.32 -1.41 10.90
N GLU A 58 -3.13 -0.92 12.12
CA GLU A 58 -1.86 -1.05 12.86
C GLU A 58 -1.25 -2.46 12.87
N GLY A 59 -2.08 -3.51 12.99
CA GLY A 59 -1.58 -4.89 13.05
C GLY A 59 -1.25 -5.51 11.68
N ASP A 60 -1.55 -4.81 10.58
CA ASP A 60 -1.41 -5.38 9.25
C ASP A 60 0.02 -5.22 8.72
N LEU A 61 0.42 -6.13 7.82
CA LEU A 61 1.67 -6.05 7.08
C LEU A 61 1.39 -5.79 5.61
N VAL A 62 2.25 -4.98 5.00
CA VAL A 62 2.16 -4.62 3.58
C VAL A 62 3.43 -5.09 2.86
N ARG A 63 3.28 -5.74 1.72
CA ARG A 63 4.41 -6.12 0.86
C ARG A 63 4.83 -4.92 0.02
N ARG A 64 6.02 -4.39 0.26
CA ARG A 64 6.67 -3.39 -0.59
C ARG A 64 7.62 -4.05 -1.58
N TYR A 65 7.47 -3.71 -2.85
CA TYR A 65 8.32 -4.16 -3.93
C TYR A 65 9.33 -3.05 -4.25
N VAL A 66 10.62 -3.40 -4.20
CA VAL A 66 11.67 -2.52 -4.69
C VAL A 66 11.59 -2.52 -6.21
N LYS A 67 11.69 -1.35 -6.84
CA LYS A 67 11.81 -1.27 -8.30
C LYS A 67 12.99 -2.17 -8.70
N ALA A 68 12.76 -3.19 -9.52
CA ALA A 68 13.87 -3.90 -10.13
C ALA A 68 14.66 -2.84 -10.92
N SER A 69 15.94 -2.69 -10.57
CA SER A 69 16.82 -1.70 -11.18
C SER A 69 17.10 -2.06 -12.63
#